data_AF-A0AAE1I4F4-F1
#
_entry.id   AF-A0AAE1I4F4-F1
#
_cell.length_a   1.000
_cell.length_b   1.000
_cell.length_c   1.000
_cell.angle_alpha   90.00
_cell.angle_beta   90.00
_cell.angle_gamma   90.00
#
_symmetry.space_group_name_H-M   'P 1'
#
loop_
_entity.id
_entity.type
_entity.pdbx_description
1 polymer ?
#
loop_
_entity_poly.entity_id
_entity_poly.type
_entity_poly.pdbx_seq_one_letter_code
_entity_poly.pdbx_strand_id
1 'polypeptide(L)'
;MGKPKFKLSQKKNSRSPAFQKRVEERTLRRQVRNASIKDDFSPSDRCVVAVPRLNVVPDGRYQQISVDGQHFPIKRPVVVSIFDGISARLVALTSLAIIPRTYFTSEIDEYALRIQRFNFGANIHVLGDVRGLEYQMPRNIAPDILFGGSPCSDLSSVNPLRKGIEGKVGTGPLFFEFLRVLLFCKHAAQLSNRENDFFWFYGNTRNLDNETCSTISG
;
A
#
# COMPACT_ATOMS: atom_id res chain seq x y z
N MET A 1 -57.33 63.71 0.58
CA MET A 1 -56.11 63.22 -0.11
C MET A 1 -55.46 62.13 0.74
N GLY A 2 -55.75 60.85 0.46
CA GLY A 2 -55.20 59.71 1.19
C GLY A 2 -53.96 59.15 0.49
N LYS A 3 -52.85 59.01 1.21
CA LYS A 3 -51.63 58.36 0.68
C LYS A 3 -51.82 56.84 0.62
N PRO A 4 -51.38 56.13 -0.43
CA PRO A 4 -51.46 54.68 -0.49
C PRO A 4 -50.34 54.05 0.36
N LYS A 5 -50.70 53.07 1.20
CA LYS A 5 -49.76 52.20 1.92
C LYS A 5 -49.33 51.06 0.99
N PHE A 6 -48.08 51.07 0.52
CA PHE A 6 -47.47 49.91 -0.13
C PHE A 6 -47.17 48.82 0.94
N LYS A 7 -47.79 47.65 0.80
CA LYS A 7 -47.37 46.44 1.53
C LYS A 7 -46.18 45.82 0.81
N LEU A 8 -45.00 45.85 1.44
CA LEU A 8 -43.86 45.03 1.00
C LEU A 8 -44.18 43.56 1.28
N SER A 9 -44.40 42.77 0.23
CA SER A 9 -44.39 41.31 0.30
C SER A 9 -42.95 40.86 0.59
N GLN A 10 -42.70 40.36 1.80
CA GLN A 10 -41.48 39.61 2.08
C GLN A 10 -41.53 38.29 1.30
N LYS A 11 -40.93 38.25 0.12
CA LYS A 11 -40.61 36.99 -0.57
C LYS A 11 -39.59 36.22 0.28
N LYS A 12 -40.07 35.27 1.09
CA LYS A 12 -39.22 34.25 1.72
C LYS A 12 -38.52 33.49 0.60
N ASN A 13 -37.20 33.68 0.52
CA ASN A 13 -36.33 33.05 -0.47
C ASN A 13 -36.06 31.59 -0.05
N SER A 14 -37.09 30.74 -0.09
CA SER A 14 -36.96 29.30 0.21
C SER A 14 -36.34 28.60 -1.01
N ARG A 15 -35.02 28.64 -1.11
CA ARG A 15 -34.30 27.79 -2.08
C ARG A 15 -34.55 26.33 -1.71
N SER A 16 -34.80 25.48 -2.71
CA SER A 16 -35.15 24.08 -2.46
C SER A 16 -34.02 23.34 -1.73
N PRO A 17 -34.35 22.34 -0.88
CA PRO A 17 -33.34 21.54 -0.18
C PRO A 17 -32.31 20.89 -1.11
N ALA A 18 -32.72 20.55 -2.33
CA ALA A 18 -31.85 20.00 -3.37
C ALA A 18 -30.86 21.03 -3.95
N PHE A 19 -31.21 22.32 -3.93
CA PHE A 19 -30.29 23.40 -4.31
C PHE A 19 -29.29 23.68 -3.19
N GLN A 20 -29.73 23.71 -1.93
CA GLN A 20 -28.84 23.86 -0.78
C GLN A 20 -27.83 22.71 -0.69
N LYS A 21 -28.28 21.46 -0.84
CA LYS A 21 -27.38 20.29 -0.93
C LYS A 21 -26.36 20.43 -2.06
N ARG A 22 -26.76 20.89 -3.25
CA ARG A 22 -25.83 21.09 -4.37
C ARG A 22 -24.81 22.19 -4.12
N VAL A 23 -25.19 23.24 -3.40
CA VAL A 23 -24.26 24.32 -3.02
C VAL A 23 -23.29 23.82 -1.94
N GLU A 24 -23.78 23.09 -0.94
CA GLU A 24 -22.94 22.46 0.09
C GLU A 24 -21.97 21.45 -0.53
N GLU A 25 -22.44 20.58 -1.42
CA GLU A 25 -21.59 19.58 -2.08
C GLU A 25 -20.53 20.23 -2.98
N ARG A 26 -20.86 21.35 -3.66
CA ARG A 26 -19.88 22.15 -4.41
C ARG A 26 -18.88 22.84 -3.50
N THR A 27 -19.32 23.34 -2.35
CA THR A 27 -18.46 24.01 -1.37
C THR A 27 -17.52 23.00 -0.73
N LEU A 28 -18.02 21.81 -0.38
CA LEU A 28 -17.24 20.69 0.13
C LEU A 28 -16.25 20.18 -0.92
N ARG A 29 -16.65 19.99 -2.18
CA ARG A 29 -15.72 19.64 -3.27
C ARG A 29 -14.67 20.71 -3.50
N ARG A 30 -14.98 21.98 -3.29
CA ARG A 30 -14.02 23.09 -3.39
C ARG A 30 -13.09 23.15 -2.18
N GLN A 31 -13.60 22.85 -0.98
CA GLN A 31 -12.80 22.70 0.23
C GLN A 31 -11.87 21.49 0.15
N VAL A 32 -12.34 20.34 -0.33
CA VAL A 32 -11.51 19.14 -0.57
C VAL A 32 -10.46 19.41 -1.66
N ARG A 33 -10.82 20.13 -2.74
CA ARG A 33 -9.88 20.50 -3.81
C ARG A 33 -8.85 21.55 -3.38
N ASN A 34 -9.23 22.48 -2.50
CA ASN A 34 -8.31 23.44 -1.88
C ASN A 34 -7.51 22.82 -0.71
N ALA A 35 -8.04 21.75 -0.12
CA ALA A 35 -7.37 20.85 0.81
C ALA A 35 -6.65 19.71 0.08
N SER A 36 -6.42 19.82 -1.24
CA SER A 36 -5.22 19.21 -1.82
C SER A 36 -4.07 19.79 -1.02
N ILE A 37 -3.68 19.06 0.01
CA ILE A 37 -2.51 19.31 0.80
C ILE A 37 -1.41 19.37 -0.25
N LYS A 38 -0.90 20.58 -0.50
CA LYS A 38 0.32 20.72 -1.27
C LYS A 38 1.30 19.77 -0.60
N ASP A 39 1.98 18.95 -1.38
CA ASP A 39 3.09 18.14 -0.90
C ASP A 39 4.24 19.10 -0.52
N ASP A 40 4.04 19.85 0.57
CA ASP A 40 4.94 20.84 1.16
C ASP A 40 6.06 20.15 1.95
N PHE A 41 6.54 19.02 1.41
CA PHE A 41 7.62 18.25 1.97
C PHE A 41 8.93 18.77 1.38
N SER A 42 9.71 19.48 2.19
CA SER A 42 11.05 19.91 1.83
C SER A 42 11.96 18.68 1.62
N PRO A 43 12.96 18.73 0.72
CA PRO A 43 14.00 17.72 0.64
C PRO A 43 14.69 17.41 1.99
N SER A 44 14.70 18.39 2.92
CA SER A 44 15.20 18.22 4.30
C SER A 44 14.29 17.41 5.21
N ASP A 45 13.01 17.31 4.89
CA ASP A 45 12.03 16.62 5.72
C ASP A 45 12.09 15.10 5.50
N ARG A 46 12.69 14.67 4.37
CA ARG A 46 12.80 13.24 4.04
C ARG A 46 13.46 12.54 5.21
N CYS A 47 12.75 11.58 5.81
CA CYS A 47 13.37 10.58 6.66
C CYS A 47 14.19 9.70 5.72
N VAL A 48 15.40 10.14 5.39
CA VAL A 48 16.31 9.36 4.56
C VAL A 48 16.71 8.18 5.44
N VAL A 49 16.07 7.03 5.21
CA VAL A 49 16.70 5.77 5.58
C VAL A 49 18.02 5.78 4.83
N ALA A 50 19.10 6.07 5.54
CA ALA A 50 20.43 6.14 4.95
C ALA A 50 20.71 4.77 4.36
N VAL A 51 20.53 4.64 3.05
CA VAL A 51 20.94 3.45 2.34
C VAL A 51 22.46 3.45 2.46
N PRO A 52 23.08 2.45 3.12
CA PRO A 52 24.53 2.42 3.24
C PRO A 52 25.11 2.52 1.82
N ARG A 53 26.18 3.30 1.63
CA ARG A 53 26.92 3.30 0.35
C ARG A 53 27.50 1.91 0.16
N LEU A 54 26.75 1.07 -0.53
CA LEU A 54 27.13 -0.29 -0.87
C LEU A 54 27.66 -0.29 -2.30
N ASN A 55 28.76 -1.00 -2.50
CA ASN A 55 29.36 -1.21 -3.81
C ASN A 55 28.45 -2.15 -4.62
N VAL A 56 27.49 -1.55 -5.35
CA VAL A 56 26.69 -2.28 -6.34
C VAL A 56 27.60 -2.58 -7.53
N VAL A 57 27.70 -3.85 -7.91
CA VAL A 57 28.49 -4.23 -9.10
C VAL A 57 27.83 -3.69 -10.38
N PRO A 58 28.59 -3.47 -11.47
CA PRO A 58 28.10 -2.81 -12.68
C PRO A 58 26.87 -3.46 -13.34
N ASP A 59 26.63 -4.75 -13.13
CA ASP A 59 25.47 -5.47 -13.68
C ASP A 59 24.15 -5.18 -12.94
N GLY A 60 24.21 -4.49 -11.79
CA GLY A 60 23.08 -4.16 -10.93
C GLY A 60 22.37 -5.36 -10.29
N ARG A 61 22.82 -6.59 -10.51
CA ARG A 61 22.20 -7.83 -10.02
C ARG A 61 22.75 -8.27 -8.68
N TYR A 62 24.00 -7.95 -8.40
CA TYR A 62 24.64 -8.26 -7.12
C TYR A 62 25.08 -6.98 -6.41
N GLN A 63 25.33 -7.12 -5.13
CA GLN A 63 25.95 -6.13 -4.28
C GLN A 63 27.04 -6.81 -3.46
N GLN A 64 28.10 -6.09 -3.13
CA GLN A 64 29.13 -6.59 -2.24
C GLN A 64 28.78 -6.26 -0.80
N ILE A 65 28.81 -7.27 0.07
CA ILE A 65 28.83 -7.07 1.52
C ILE A 65 30.20 -7.45 2.08
N SER A 66 30.61 -6.78 3.16
CA SER A 66 31.86 -7.09 3.85
C SER A 66 31.56 -7.65 5.23
N VAL A 67 32.10 -8.83 5.53
CA VAL A 67 32.05 -9.47 6.85
C VAL A 67 33.48 -9.82 7.23
N ASP A 68 33.98 -9.28 8.34
CA ASP A 68 35.34 -9.51 8.85
C ASP A 68 36.46 -9.28 7.80
N GLY A 69 36.27 -8.28 6.94
CA GLY A 69 37.22 -7.93 5.87
C GLY A 69 37.14 -8.82 4.62
N GLN A 70 36.29 -9.85 4.61
CA GLN A 70 36.00 -10.64 3.41
C GLN A 70 34.80 -10.08 2.66
N HIS A 71 34.86 -10.10 1.33
CA HIS A 71 33.80 -9.60 0.46
C HIS A 71 32.98 -10.75 -0.12
N PHE A 72 31.66 -10.67 0.04
CA PHE A 72 30.72 -11.67 -0.48
C PHE A 72 29.73 -11.03 -1.44
N PRO A 73 29.52 -11.61 -2.63
CA PRO A 73 28.45 -11.17 -3.53
C PRO A 73 27.10 -11.64 -3.00
N ILE A 74 26.19 -10.70 -2.77
CA ILE A 74 24.78 -10.99 -2.47
C ILE A 74 23.93 -10.56 -3.66
N LYS A 75 23.04 -11.44 -4.10
CA LYS A 75 22.05 -11.13 -5.14
C LYS A 75 21.08 -10.08 -4.61
N ARG A 76 20.81 -9.05 -5.40
CA ARG A 76 19.79 -8.04 -5.12
C ARG A 76 18.41 -8.60 -5.51
N PRO A 77 17.50 -8.83 -4.54
CA PRO A 77 16.24 -9.50 -4.82
C PRO A 77 15.28 -8.59 -5.60
N VAL A 78 14.44 -9.18 -6.43
CA VAL A 78 13.17 -8.57 -6.86
C VAL A 78 12.14 -8.83 -5.77
N VAL A 79 11.58 -7.77 -5.21
CA VAL A 79 10.64 -7.87 -4.08
C VAL A 79 9.26 -7.42 -4.52
N VAL A 80 8.24 -8.19 -4.15
CA VAL A 80 6.83 -7.81 -4.23
C VAL A 80 6.29 -7.75 -2.81
N SER A 81 5.75 -6.61 -2.41
CA SER A 81 5.13 -6.40 -1.11
C SER A 81 3.67 -6.00 -1.33
N ILE A 82 2.73 -6.84 -0.90
CA ILE A 82 1.31 -6.53 -0.95
C ILE A 82 0.79 -6.18 0.44
N PHE A 83 -0.18 -5.26 0.51
CA PHE A 83 -0.59 -4.66 1.78
C PHE A 83 0.64 -4.07 2.49
N ASP A 84 1.33 -3.17 1.78
CA ASP A 84 2.66 -2.73 2.17
C ASP A 84 2.66 -1.65 3.26
N GLY A 85 1.54 -0.93 3.41
CA GLY A 85 1.44 0.20 4.31
C GLY A 85 2.54 1.21 4.02
N ILE A 86 3.34 1.54 5.04
CA ILE A 86 4.41 2.54 4.95
C ILE A 86 5.75 1.98 4.42
N SER A 87 5.76 0.81 3.77
CA SER A 87 6.95 0.10 3.29
C SER A 87 7.99 -0.22 4.37
N ALA A 88 7.53 -0.60 5.57
CA ALA A 88 8.41 -0.98 6.68
C ALA A 88 9.37 -2.14 6.32
N ARG A 89 8.95 -3.02 5.41
CA ARG A 89 9.76 -4.16 4.94
C ARG A 89 10.95 -3.70 4.10
N LEU A 90 10.80 -2.63 3.31
CA LEU A 90 11.91 -2.02 2.58
C LEU A 90 12.94 -1.41 3.54
N VAL A 91 12.48 -0.78 4.63
CA VAL A 91 13.35 -0.29 5.71
C VAL A 91 14.12 -1.46 6.33
N ALA A 92 13.44 -2.55 6.68
CA ALA A 92 14.06 -3.72 7.27
C ALA A 92 15.13 -4.36 6.36
N LEU A 93 14.84 -4.52 5.06
CA LEU A 93 15.81 -4.99 4.08
C LEU A 93 17.04 -4.08 4.03
N THR A 94 16.82 -2.76 4.00
CA THR A 94 17.91 -1.77 3.96
C THR A 94 18.77 -1.81 5.24
N SER A 95 18.15 -1.97 6.41
CA SER A 95 18.86 -2.13 7.69
C SER A 95 19.70 -3.40 7.76
N LEU A 96 19.31 -4.45 7.02
CA LEU A 96 20.09 -5.68 6.85
C LEU A 96 21.12 -5.56 5.71
N ALA A 97 21.34 -4.36 5.19
CA ALA A 97 22.19 -4.09 4.03
C ALA A 97 21.76 -4.88 2.77
N ILE A 98 20.50 -5.28 2.63
CA ILE A 98 19.96 -5.92 1.43
C ILE A 98 19.24 -4.86 0.60
N ILE A 99 19.78 -4.50 -0.56
CA ILE A 99 19.18 -3.52 -1.47
C ILE A 99 18.45 -4.27 -2.59
N PRO A 100 17.11 -4.22 -2.64
CA PRO A 100 16.35 -4.79 -3.74
C PRO A 100 16.81 -4.24 -5.09
N ARG A 101 16.81 -5.08 -6.12
CA ARG A 101 16.98 -4.62 -7.51
C ARG A 101 15.76 -3.82 -7.94
N THR A 102 14.60 -4.30 -7.54
CA THR A 102 13.30 -3.66 -7.80
C THR A 102 12.36 -3.99 -6.66
N TYR A 103 11.60 -3.00 -6.20
CA TYR A 103 10.63 -3.15 -5.13
C TYR A 103 9.24 -2.75 -5.65
N PHE A 104 8.36 -3.73 -5.79
CA PHE A 104 6.96 -3.52 -6.17
C PHE A 104 6.09 -3.50 -4.92
N THR A 105 5.21 -2.51 -4.82
CA THR A 105 4.33 -2.32 -3.67
C THR A 105 2.88 -2.21 -4.10
N SER A 106 1.99 -2.98 -3.47
CA SER A 106 0.55 -2.87 -3.63
C SER A 106 -0.05 -2.27 -2.36
N GLU A 107 -0.52 -1.04 -2.50
CA GLU A 107 -1.12 -0.22 -1.45
C GLU A 107 -2.15 0.73 -2.07
N ILE A 108 -3.24 0.97 -1.34
CA ILE A 108 -4.36 1.83 -1.74
C ILE A 108 -4.63 2.96 -0.74
N ASP A 109 -4.11 2.86 0.49
CA ASP A 109 -4.23 3.92 1.48
C ASP A 109 -3.42 5.15 1.05
N GLU A 110 -4.11 6.28 0.86
CA GLU A 110 -3.51 7.51 0.32
C GLU A 110 -2.42 8.08 1.24
N TYR A 111 -2.57 7.93 2.56
CA TYR A 111 -1.58 8.42 3.53
C TYR A 111 -0.33 7.55 3.53
N ALA A 112 -0.49 6.23 3.49
CA ALA A 112 0.59 5.28 3.33
C ALA A 112 1.37 5.55 2.04
N LEU A 113 0.67 5.68 0.91
CA LEU A 113 1.26 6.02 -0.38
C LEU A 113 2.05 7.35 -0.34
N ARG A 114 1.55 8.36 0.39
CA ARG A 114 2.25 9.62 0.57
C ARG A 114 3.56 9.45 1.34
N ILE A 115 3.54 8.68 2.44
CA ILE A 115 4.73 8.35 3.23
C ILE A 115 5.74 7.56 2.39
N GLN A 116 5.27 6.57 1.62
CA GLN A 116 6.11 5.79 0.72
C GLN A 116 6.81 6.67 -0.31
N ARG A 117 6.07 7.54 -1.00
CA ARG A 117 6.62 8.47 -2.01
C ARG A 117 7.62 9.45 -1.40
N PHE A 118 7.33 9.94 -0.20
CA PHE A 118 8.20 10.86 0.51
C PHE A 118 9.54 10.23 0.90
N ASN A 119 9.52 9.01 1.44
CA ASN A 119 10.73 8.33 1.92
C ASN A 119 11.53 7.66 0.80
N PHE A 120 10.85 7.03 -0.18
CA PHE A 120 11.50 6.17 -1.18
C PHE A 120 11.43 6.71 -2.61
N GLY A 121 10.50 7.63 -2.91
CA GLY A 121 10.39 8.28 -4.21
C GLY A 121 10.37 7.29 -5.38
N ALA A 122 11.30 7.46 -6.33
CA ALA A 122 11.41 6.64 -7.53
C ALA A 122 11.97 5.21 -7.28
N ASN A 123 12.36 4.86 -6.05
CA ASN A 123 12.94 3.55 -5.73
C ASN A 123 11.90 2.43 -5.59
N ILE A 124 10.60 2.77 -5.59
CA ILE A 124 9.50 1.83 -5.47
C ILE A 124 8.56 1.94 -6.68
N HIS A 125 7.94 0.81 -7.05
CA HIS A 125 6.92 0.74 -8.09
C HIS A 125 5.57 0.44 -7.46
N VAL A 126 4.71 1.46 -7.38
CA VAL A 126 3.36 1.31 -6.83
C VAL A 126 2.44 0.67 -7.87
N LEU A 127 1.87 -0.47 -7.52
CA LEU A 127 0.95 -1.25 -8.35
C LEU A 127 -0.52 -0.86 -8.11
N GLY A 128 -0.87 -0.41 -6.91
CA GLY A 128 -2.24 -0.08 -6.52
C GLY A 128 -2.96 -1.26 -5.88
N ASP A 129 -4.25 -1.44 -6.20
CA ASP A 129 -5.10 -2.46 -5.57
C ASP A 129 -4.68 -3.90 -5.91
N VAL A 130 -4.48 -4.70 -4.86
CA VAL A 130 -4.04 -6.10 -4.95
C VAL A 130 -4.94 -6.97 -5.84
N ARG A 131 -6.24 -6.67 -5.93
CA ARG A 131 -7.21 -7.43 -6.74
C ARG A 131 -6.93 -7.34 -8.24
N GLY A 132 -6.26 -6.27 -8.67
CA GLY A 132 -5.84 -6.05 -10.05
C GLY A 132 -4.38 -6.41 -10.34
N LEU A 133 -3.66 -6.98 -9.36
CA LEU A 133 -2.20 -7.06 -9.39
C LEU A 133 -1.61 -7.81 -10.58
N GLU A 134 -2.29 -8.85 -11.07
CA GLU A 134 -1.85 -9.63 -12.25
C GLU A 134 -1.76 -8.78 -13.52
N TYR A 135 -2.62 -7.76 -13.64
CA TYR A 135 -2.63 -6.85 -14.79
C TYR A 135 -1.66 -5.69 -14.63
N GLN A 136 -1.29 -5.38 -13.39
CA GLN A 136 -0.40 -4.27 -13.03
C GLN A 136 1.07 -4.70 -13.00
N MET A 137 1.33 -5.97 -12.69
CA MET A 137 2.66 -6.55 -12.66
C MET A 137 3.23 -6.75 -14.07
N PRO A 138 4.53 -6.48 -14.30
CA PRO A 138 5.17 -6.84 -15.56
C PRO A 138 5.08 -8.36 -15.81
N ARG A 139 4.61 -8.79 -16.99
CA ARG A 139 4.36 -10.22 -17.31
C ARG A 139 5.59 -11.12 -17.14
N ASN A 140 6.79 -10.57 -17.30
CA ASN A 140 8.05 -11.31 -17.24
C ASN A 140 8.74 -11.20 -15.87
N ILE A 141 8.02 -10.75 -14.84
CA ILE A 141 8.61 -10.64 -13.50
C ILE A 141 8.55 -11.97 -12.78
N ALA A 142 9.70 -12.40 -12.26
CA ALA A 142 9.84 -13.51 -11.33
C ALA A 142 10.34 -12.95 -9.99
N PRO A 143 9.45 -12.67 -9.02
CA PRO A 143 9.85 -12.17 -7.72
C PRO A 143 10.77 -13.15 -6.99
N ASP A 144 11.79 -12.65 -6.28
CA ASP A 144 12.61 -13.44 -5.38
C ASP A 144 11.95 -13.56 -4.00
N ILE A 145 11.29 -12.49 -3.56
CA ILE A 145 10.63 -12.40 -2.25
C ILE A 145 9.22 -11.84 -2.42
N LEU A 146 8.22 -12.51 -1.82
CA LEU A 146 6.86 -12.00 -1.64
C LEU A 146 6.57 -11.71 -0.17
N PHE A 147 6.14 -10.50 0.13
CA PHE A 147 5.62 -10.15 1.44
C PHE A 147 4.12 -9.87 1.40
N GLY A 148 3.40 -10.25 2.44
CA GLY A 148 2.00 -9.90 2.63
C GLY A 148 1.61 -9.72 4.09
N GLY A 149 0.61 -8.88 4.34
CA GLY A 149 -0.08 -8.83 5.62
C GLY A 149 -1.43 -8.17 5.46
N SER A 150 -2.49 -8.98 5.33
CA SER A 150 -3.82 -8.44 5.04
C SER A 150 -4.38 -7.64 6.23
N PRO A 151 -5.29 -6.67 6.01
CA PRO A 151 -5.83 -5.85 7.09
C PRO A 151 -6.58 -6.72 8.11
N CYS A 152 -6.18 -6.59 9.38
CA CYS A 152 -6.69 -7.44 10.46
C CYS A 152 -8.03 -6.97 11.05
N SER A 153 -8.61 -5.85 10.58
CA SER A 153 -9.80 -5.24 11.17
C SER A 153 -11.00 -6.19 11.22
N ASP A 154 -11.24 -6.96 10.16
CA ASP A 154 -12.33 -7.95 10.11
C ASP A 154 -11.91 -9.34 10.61
N LEU A 155 -10.64 -9.55 10.96
CA LEU A 155 -10.09 -10.83 11.40
C LEU A 155 -9.83 -10.86 12.91
N SER A 156 -9.53 -9.71 13.52
CA SER A 156 -9.07 -9.69 14.90
C SER A 156 -10.20 -9.89 15.89
N SER A 157 -10.01 -10.81 16.84
CA SER A 157 -10.96 -11.12 17.91
C SER A 157 -11.22 -9.95 18.87
N VAL A 158 -10.32 -8.95 18.90
CA VAL A 158 -10.55 -7.72 19.67
C VAL A 158 -11.63 -6.82 19.05
N ASN A 159 -11.96 -6.99 17.78
CA ASN A 159 -13.06 -6.29 17.15
C ASN A 159 -14.37 -7.10 17.35
N PRO A 160 -15.33 -6.61 18.16
CA PRO A 160 -16.61 -7.31 18.35
C PRO A 160 -17.48 -7.32 17.10
N LEU A 161 -17.23 -6.40 16.15
CA LEU A 161 -17.94 -6.27 14.87
C LEU A 161 -17.19 -6.94 13.70
N ARG A 162 -16.22 -7.80 14.01
CA ARG A 162 -15.44 -8.50 12.98
C ARG A 162 -16.34 -9.34 12.09
N LYS A 163 -16.03 -9.38 10.80
CA LYS A 163 -16.82 -10.11 9.79
C LYS A 163 -16.27 -11.49 9.45
N GLY A 164 -15.08 -11.82 9.95
CA GLY A 164 -14.40 -13.08 9.71
C GLY A 164 -13.70 -13.13 8.35
N ILE A 165 -12.92 -14.19 8.17
CA ILE A 165 -12.09 -14.42 6.98
C ILE A 165 -12.91 -14.66 5.70
N GLU A 166 -14.10 -15.28 5.85
CA GLU A 166 -15.02 -15.57 4.74
C GLU A 166 -16.12 -14.52 4.56
N GLY A 167 -16.05 -13.40 5.28
CA GLY A 167 -17.06 -12.36 5.23
C GLY A 167 -17.25 -11.82 3.80
N LYS A 168 -18.47 -11.86 3.23
CA LYS A 168 -18.75 -11.44 1.85
C LYS A 168 -18.40 -9.98 1.52
N VAL A 169 -18.27 -9.13 2.55
CA VAL A 169 -17.95 -7.71 2.44
C VAL A 169 -16.96 -7.36 3.54
N GLY A 170 -15.85 -6.69 3.22
CA GLY A 170 -14.86 -6.27 4.21
C GLY A 170 -13.43 -6.58 3.78
N THR A 171 -12.53 -6.55 4.75
CA THR A 171 -11.09 -6.80 4.55
C THR A 171 -10.67 -8.23 4.82
N GLY A 172 -11.50 -9.03 5.50
CA GLY A 172 -11.19 -10.43 5.84
C GLY A 172 -10.80 -11.29 4.62
N PRO A 173 -11.58 -11.25 3.52
CA PRO A 173 -11.25 -12.02 2.31
C PRO A 173 -9.96 -11.61 1.61
N LEU A 174 -9.35 -10.46 1.95
CA LEU A 174 -8.08 -10.04 1.34
C LEU A 174 -6.92 -10.98 1.69
N PHE A 175 -7.07 -11.85 2.69
CA PHE A 175 -6.16 -12.98 2.85
C PHE A 175 -6.12 -13.88 1.61
N PHE A 176 -7.27 -14.18 0.99
CA PHE A 176 -7.31 -15.02 -0.20
C PHE A 176 -6.67 -14.33 -1.42
N GLU A 177 -6.67 -12.99 -1.46
CA GLU A 177 -5.87 -12.23 -2.44
C GLU A 177 -4.37 -12.45 -2.25
N PHE A 178 -3.90 -12.56 -0.99
CA PHE A 178 -2.52 -12.96 -0.73
C PHE A 178 -2.22 -14.37 -1.26
N LEU A 179 -3.10 -15.34 -1.00
CA LEU A 179 -2.93 -16.70 -1.53
C LEU A 179 -2.92 -16.72 -3.06
N ARG A 180 -3.81 -15.96 -3.71
CA ARG A 180 -3.83 -15.84 -5.19
C ARG A 180 -2.51 -15.31 -5.71
N VAL A 181 -2.00 -14.22 -5.15
CA VAL A 181 -0.70 -13.63 -5.54
C VAL A 181 0.45 -14.57 -5.23
N LEU A 182 0.44 -15.27 -4.10
CA LEU A 182 1.44 -16.27 -3.75
C LEU A 182 1.52 -17.39 -4.79
N LEU A 183 0.38 -17.95 -5.20
CA LEU A 183 0.31 -18.99 -6.23
C LEU A 183 0.81 -18.47 -7.58
N PHE A 184 0.40 -17.26 -7.96
CA PHE A 184 0.90 -16.60 -9.17
C PHE A 184 2.43 -16.44 -9.15
N CYS A 185 2.99 -15.92 -8.05
CA CYS A 185 4.44 -15.73 -7.91
C CYS A 185 5.20 -17.06 -7.89
N LYS A 186 4.67 -18.10 -7.22
CA LYS A 186 5.25 -19.45 -7.25
C LYS A 186 5.32 -20.00 -8.67
N HIS A 187 4.23 -19.89 -9.43
CA HIS A 187 4.18 -20.34 -10.81
C HIS A 187 5.16 -19.56 -11.70
N ALA A 188 5.21 -18.23 -11.56
CA ALA A 188 6.18 -17.40 -12.29
C ALA A 188 7.64 -17.77 -11.95
N ALA A 189 7.94 -18.08 -10.68
CA ALA A 189 9.26 -18.52 -10.26
C ALA A 189 9.63 -19.88 -10.89
N GLN A 190 8.70 -20.84 -10.92
CA GLN A 190 8.91 -22.15 -11.55
C GLN A 190 9.18 -22.04 -13.06
N LEU A 191 8.43 -21.19 -13.77
CA LEU A 191 8.60 -20.99 -15.22
C LEU A 191 9.93 -20.30 -15.58
N SER A 192 10.50 -19.52 -14.68
CA SER A 192 11.70 -18.73 -14.96
C SER A 192 12.99 -19.55 -15.09
N ASN A 193 12.92 -20.88 -14.87
CA ASN A 193 14.05 -21.83 -14.89
C ASN A 193 15.29 -21.29 -14.13
N ARG A 194 15.05 -20.58 -13.03
CA ARG A 194 16.07 -19.89 -12.28
C ARG A 194 16.68 -20.81 -11.22
N GLU A 195 17.97 -20.66 -10.96
CA GLU A 195 18.66 -21.36 -9.87
C GLU A 195 18.24 -20.90 -8.47
N ASN A 196 17.50 -19.78 -8.36
CA ASN A 196 17.27 -19.13 -7.06
C ASN A 196 15.94 -19.54 -6.42
N ASP A 197 15.97 -19.74 -5.11
CA ASP A 197 14.79 -19.98 -4.29
C ASP A 197 13.79 -18.82 -4.31
N PHE A 198 12.51 -19.14 -4.14
CA PHE A 198 11.44 -18.17 -3.94
C PHE A 198 11.00 -18.17 -2.48
N PHE A 199 11.10 -17.02 -1.83
CA PHE A 199 10.72 -16.85 -0.44
C PHE A 199 9.41 -16.08 -0.33
N TRP A 200 8.60 -16.43 0.67
CA TRP A 200 7.38 -15.71 0.98
C TRP A 200 7.19 -15.57 2.48
N PHE A 201 6.54 -14.49 2.88
CA PHE A 201 6.19 -14.24 4.28
C PHE A 201 4.80 -13.60 4.36
N TYR A 202 3.98 -14.14 5.26
CA TYR A 202 2.67 -13.60 5.60
C TYR A 202 2.62 -13.26 7.09
N GLY A 203 2.20 -12.04 7.42
CA GLY A 203 2.01 -11.59 8.80
C GLY A 203 0.57 -11.18 9.08
N ASN A 204 0.09 -11.45 10.29
CA ASN A 204 -1.18 -10.94 10.79
C ASN A 204 -1.12 -10.74 12.32
N THR A 205 -2.20 -10.23 12.92
CA THR A 205 -2.34 -10.10 14.37
C THR A 205 -2.30 -11.46 15.06
N ARG A 206 -1.82 -11.49 16.31
CA ARG A 206 -1.89 -12.69 17.16
C ARG A 206 -3.32 -12.99 17.62
N ASN A 207 -4.15 -11.96 17.75
CA ASN A 207 -5.52 -12.07 18.28
C ASN A 207 -6.49 -12.43 17.15
N LEU A 208 -6.36 -13.64 16.62
CA LEU A 208 -7.28 -14.26 15.67
C LEU A 208 -8.08 -15.36 16.40
N ASP A 209 -9.28 -15.67 15.93
CA ASP A 209 -9.99 -16.87 16.41
C ASP A 209 -9.42 -18.16 15.80
N ASN A 210 -9.71 -19.30 16.43
CA ASN A 210 -9.16 -20.60 16.05
C ASN A 210 -9.52 -21.00 14.62
N GLU A 211 -10.73 -20.65 14.16
CA GLU A 211 -11.18 -20.92 12.80
C GLU A 211 -10.32 -20.17 11.79
N THR A 212 -10.14 -18.86 11.99
CA THR A 212 -9.29 -18.02 11.14
C THR A 212 -7.84 -18.51 11.15
N CYS A 213 -7.29 -18.86 12.31
CA CYS A 213 -5.93 -19.43 12.42
C CYS A 213 -5.79 -20.73 11.61
N SER A 214 -6.75 -21.65 11.74
CA SER A 214 -6.75 -22.91 11.00
C SER A 214 -6.84 -22.67 9.50
N THR A 215 -7.75 -21.81 9.04
CA THR A 215 -7.89 -21.47 7.61
C THR A 215 -6.62 -20.83 7.03
N ILE A 216 -5.92 -19.98 7.79
CA ILE A 216 -4.67 -19.36 7.33
C ILE A 216 -3.52 -20.37 7.28
N SER A 217 -3.49 -21.30 8.24
CA SER A 217 -2.39 -22.27 8.36
C SER A 217 -2.46 -23.39 7.32
N GLY A 218 -3.67 -23.69 6.82
CA GLY A 218 -3.92 -24.76 5.86
C GLY A 218 -4.18 -26.10 6.54
#